data_AF-A0A7C6WD84-F1
#
_entry.id   AF-A0A7C6WD84-F1
#
_cell.length_a   1.000
_cell.length_b   1.000
_cell.length_c   1.000
_cell.angle_alpha   90.00
_cell.angle_beta   90.00
_cell.angle_gamma   90.00
#
_symmetry.space_group_name_H-M   'P 1'
#
loop_
_entity.id
_entity.type
_entity.pdbx_description
1 polymer ?
#
loop_
_entity_poly.entity_id
_entity_poly.type
_entity_poly.pdbx_seq_one_letter_code
_entity_poly.pdbx_strand_id
1 'polypeptide(L)' 'MKVLVVICDRNLTEKILKLLDEMNVFYHISCYAKGTANSKILSYFGLAETEKELVLSFINQEKVEKVMASLG' A
#
# COMPACT_ATOMS: atom_id res chain seq x y z
N MET A 1 13.57 1.89 -14.90
CA MET A 1 12.26 1.47 -14.36
C MET A 1 12.44 0.97 -12.94
N LYS A 2 11.49 1.24 -12.04
CA LYS A 2 11.52 0.80 -10.63
C LYS A 2 10.19 0.11 -10.28
N VAL A 3 10.21 -0.72 -9.26
CA VAL A 3 8.99 -1.33 -8.69
C VAL A 3 8.72 -0.64 -7.36
N LEU A 4 7.53 -0.06 -7.23
CA LEU A 4 6.99 0.44 -5.98
C LEU A 4 6.27 -0.70 -5.27
N VAL A 5 6.58 -0.90 -3.99
CA VAL A 5 5.94 -1.89 -3.14
C VAL A 5 5.26 -1.15 -1.99
N VAL A 6 3.94 -1.23 -1.91
CA VAL A 6 3.14 -0.61 -0.85
C VAL A 6 2.46 -1.71 -0.05
N ILE A 7 2.62 -1.66 1.27
CA ILE A 7 1.88 -2.50 2.22
C ILE A 7 1.01 -1.55 3.04
N CYS A 8 -0.30 -1.73 2.97
CA CYS A 8 -1.26 -0.85 3.63
C CYS A 8 -2.38 -1.65 4.31
N ASP A 9 -3.14 -1.01 5.19
CA ASP A 9 -4.40 -1.56 5.65
C ASP A 9 -5.37 -1.72 4.47
N ARG A 10 -6.13 -2.81 4.43
CA ARG A 10 -7.01 -3.13 3.30
C ARG A 10 -7.99 -2.00 2.97
N ASN A 11 -8.44 -1.25 3.97
CA ASN A 11 -9.34 -0.10 3.79
C ASN A 11 -8.68 1.12 3.12
N LEU A 12 -7.34 1.17 3.03
CA LEU A 12 -6.60 2.26 2.38
C LEU A 12 -6.27 1.95 0.91
N THR A 13 -6.44 0.71 0.46
CA THR A 13 -6.04 0.26 -0.88
C THR A 13 -6.64 1.11 -2.00
N GLU A 14 -7.96 1.34 -1.97
CA GLU A 14 -8.64 2.13 -3.01
C GLU A 14 -8.11 3.56 -3.08
N LYS A 15 -7.83 4.18 -1.93
CA LYS A 15 -7.28 5.53 -1.86
C LYS A 15 -5.87 5.58 -2.48
N ILE A 16 -5.05 4.58 -2.21
CA ILE A 16 -3.69 4.48 -2.75
C ILE A 16 -3.71 4.25 -4.26
N LEU A 17 -4.55 3.34 -4.75
CA LEU A 17 -4.69 3.08 -6.19
C LEU A 17 -5.16 4.35 -6.93
N LYS A 18 -6.17 5.03 -6.40
CA LYS A 18 -6.66 6.28 -7.00
C LYS A 18 -5.57 7.36 -7.05
N LEU A 19 -4.78 7.52 -5.98
CA LEU A 19 -3.65 8.44 -5.95
C LEU A 19 -2.61 8.09 -7.04
N LEU A 20 -2.29 6.80 -7.19
CA LEU A 20 -1.32 6.36 -8.20
C LEU A 20 -1.85 6.58 -9.64
N ASP A 21 -3.14 6.33 -9.87
CA ASP A 21 -3.81 6.61 -11.15
C ASP A 21 -3.76 8.10 -11.51
N GLU A 22 -4.04 8.99 -10.55
CA GLU A 22 -3.93 10.45 -10.72
C GLU A 22 -2.49 10.89 -11.08
N MET A 23 -1.49 10.11 -10.67
CA MET A 23 -0.07 10.31 -11.00
C MET A 23 0.37 9.61 -12.30
N ASN A 24 -0.57 9.04 -13.05
CA ASN A 24 -0.34 8.28 -14.27
C ASN A 24 0.62 7.10 -14.05
N VAL A 25 0.41 6.37 -12.96
CA VAL A 25 0.94 5.03 -12.74
C VAL A 25 -0.29 4.13 -12.81
N PHE A 26 -0.38 3.24 -13.80
CA PHE A 26 -1.61 2.47 -14.07
C PHE A 26 -1.44 0.95 -13.94
N TYR A 27 -0.20 0.46 -13.97
CA TYR A 27 0.08 -0.97 -13.92
C TYR A 27 0.31 -1.40 -12.47
N HIS A 28 -0.76 -1.89 -11.85
CA HIS A 28 -0.79 -2.36 -10.48
C HIS A 28 -1.14 -3.85 -10.40
N ILE A 29 -0.51 -4.55 -9.46
CA ILE A 29 -0.93 -5.88 -9.01
C ILE A 29 -1.21 -5.75 -7.52
N SER A 30 -2.42 -6.11 -7.08
CA SER A 30 -2.73 -6.20 -5.65
C SER A 30 -2.91 -7.64 -5.19
N CYS A 31 -2.45 -7.91 -3.98
CA CYS A 31 -2.58 -9.20 -3.32
C CYS A 31 -3.07 -8.99 -1.89
N TYR A 32 -4.00 -9.83 -1.45
CA TYR A 32 -4.37 -9.88 -0.04
C TYR A 32 -3.18 -10.33 0.80
N ALA A 33 -2.93 -9.58 1.87
CA ALA A 33 -1.85 -9.83 2.80
C ALA A 33 -2.39 -9.89 4.23
N LYS A 34 -1.64 -10.54 5.11
CA LYS A 34 -1.93 -10.57 6.54
C LYS A 34 -0.75 -10.00 7.29
N GLY A 35 -1.00 -8.94 8.05
CA GLY A 35 -0.01 -8.29 8.90
C GLY A 35 -0.07 -8.77 10.33
N THR A 36 0.77 -8.17 11.17
CA THR A 36 0.67 -8.27 12.63
C THR A 36 -0.04 -7.03 13.17
N ALA A 37 -0.74 -7.16 14.29
CA ALA A 37 -1.34 -5.99 14.92
C ALA A 37 -0.25 -5.00 15.35
N ASN A 38 -0.55 -3.71 15.20
CA ASN A 38 0.34 -2.64 15.66
C ASN A 38 0.43 -2.57 17.19
N SER A 39 -0.51 -3.20 17.90
CA SER A 39 -0.56 -3.27 19.37
C SER A 39 -0.68 -4.71 19.85
N LYS A 40 0.23 -5.12 20.73
CA LYS A 40 0.19 -6.44 21.39
C LYS A 40 -1.12 -6.67 22.13
N ILE A 41 -1.72 -5.64 22.71
CA ILE A 41 -2.94 -5.78 23.51
C ILE A 41 -4.16 -6.11 22.64
N LEU A 42 -4.27 -5.49 21.47
CA LEU A 42 -5.32 -5.80 20.49
C LEU A 42 -5.16 -7.22 19.93
N SER A 43 -3.91 -7.66 19.71
CA SER A 43 -3.63 -9.06 19.35
C SER A 43 -4.11 -10.03 20.42
N TYR A 44 -3.81 -9.76 21.70
CA TYR A 44 -4.21 -10.62 22.81
C TYR A 44 -5.72 -10.77 22.94
N PHE A 45 -6.48 -9.69 22.71
CA PHE A 45 -7.94 -9.71 22.77
C PHE A 45 -8.62 -10.13 21.46
N GLY A 46 -7.88 -10.47 20.41
CA GLY A 46 -8.45 -10.83 19.10
C GLY A 46 -9.12 -9.65 18.37
N LEU A 47 -8.87 -8.42 18.80
CA LEU A 47 -9.42 -7.18 18.23
C LEU A 47 -8.47 -6.54 17.20
N ALA A 48 -7.46 -7.28 16.76
CA ALA A 48 -6.48 -6.80 15.82
C ALA A 48 -7.01 -6.88 14.38
N GLU A 49 -7.16 -5.73 13.74
CA GLU A 49 -7.25 -5.66 12.28
C GLU A 49 -5.87 -6.02 11.69
N THR A 50 -5.80 -7.21 11.09
CA THR A 50 -4.57 -7.75 10.48
C THR A 50 -4.67 -7.86 8.97
N GLU A 51 -5.79 -7.44 8.40
CA GLU A 51 -6.00 -7.46 6.95
C GLU A 51 -5.20 -6.33 6.31
N LYS A 52 -4.22 -6.72 5.50
CA LYS A 52 -3.38 -5.81 4.73
C LYS A 52 -3.63 -6.06 3.24
N GLU A 53 -3.21 -5.10 2.44
CA GLU A 53 -3.07 -5.26 1.00
C GLU A 53 -1.63 -4.95 0.59
N LEU A 54 -1.08 -5.80 -0.28
CA LEU A 54 0.19 -5.57 -0.95
C LEU A 54 -0.11 -5.05 -2.35
N VAL A 55 0.36 -3.86 -2.69
CA VAL A 55 0.25 -3.27 -4.03
C VAL A 55 1.63 -3.14 -4.65
N LEU A 56 1.81 -3.79 -5.80
CA LEU A 56 3.01 -3.69 -6.64
C LEU A 56 2.71 -2.80 -7.84
N SER A 57 3.54 -1.79 -8.07
CA SER A 57 3.35 -0.85 -9.18
C SER A 57 4.64 -0.62 -9.95
N PHE A 58 4.57 -0.54 -11.27
CA PHE A 58 5.72 -0.21 -12.12
C PHE A 58 5.80 1.30 -12.33
N ILE A 59 6.90 1.91 -11.88
CA ILE A 59 7.10 3.36 -11.94
C ILE A 59 8.33 3.74 -12.78
N ASN A 60 8.18 4.81 -13.55
CA ASN A 60 9.29 5.44 -14.24
C ASN A 60 10.20 6.13 -13.23
N GLN A 61 11.52 6.09 -13.46
CA GLN A 61 12.51 6.59 -12.52
C GLN A 61 12.31 8.09 -12.19
N GLU A 62 11.85 8.86 -13.17
CA GLU A 62 11.56 10.29 -13.07
C GLU A 62 10.37 10.60 -12.14
N LYS A 63 9.47 9.64 -11.91
CA LYS A 63 8.29 9.83 -11.06
C LYS A 63 8.50 9.38 -9.62
N VAL A 64 9.62 8.70 -9.32
CA VAL A 64 9.86 8.07 -8.01
C VAL A 64 9.75 9.07 -6.88
N GLU A 65 10.47 10.18 -6.94
CA GLU A 65 10.49 11.18 -5.86
C GLU A 65 9.10 11.77 -5.61
N LYS A 66 8.38 12.13 -6.68
CA LYS A 66 7.03 12.70 -6.58
C LYS A 66 6.03 11.71 -5.96
N VAL A 67 6.06 10.44 -6.40
CA VAL A 67 5.18 9.38 -5.88
C VAL A 67 5.48 9.12 -4.41
N MET A 68 6.76 9.01 -4.04
CA MET A 68 7.16 8.80 -2.65
C MET A 68 6.75 9.97 -1.74
N ALA A 69 6.88 11.21 -2.21
CA ALA A 69 6.47 12.40 -1.46
C ALA A 69 4.94 12.49 -1.24
N SER A 70 4.15 11.82 -2.07
CA SER A 70 2.68 11.83 -1.97
C SER A 70 2.13 10.70 -1.09
N LEU A 71 2.97 9.72 -0.74
CA LEU A 71 2.63 8.55 0.09
C LEU A 71 3.08 8.68 1.56
N GLY A 72 3.91 9.67 1.88
CA GLY A 72 4.37 9.97 3.25
C GLY A 72 3.51 11.03 3.93
#